data_AF-A0A6J5WNY4-F1
#
_entry.id   AF-A0A6J5WNY4-F1
#
_cell.length_a   1.000
_cell.length_b   1.000
_cell.length_c   1.000
_cell.angle_alpha   90.00
_cell.angle_beta   90.00
_cell.angle_gamma   90.00
#
_symmetry.space_group_name_H-M   'P 1'
#
loop_
_entity.id
_entity.type
_entity.pdbx_description
1 polymer ?
#
loop_
_entity_poly.entity_id
_entity_poly.type
_entity_poly.pdbx_seq_one_letter_code
_entity_poly.pdbx_strand_id
1 'polypeptide(L)'
;MLSLLRRSFPKLRFKPGYIFGYPGPITTRRQYAFSTATGLYGFDHLKTPKGFRRFVDDAIERSGELVAYISGMPSSAEIIRAMDEISNTVCSVIDSTELCRQTHPDREFVEEAIKASIRVNEYLHPSKRATCSLTKLIGSRITSALTFERSGIHLSAENVDRVNRLSIEISQLCRQFNQNIVNDPGTVDIFPVSHMPQNLHHLLKPICRSTSVVSKDLWRPRGTMNEKGFHITTDPHTLSCVLQGAPNDEVRKMTYIKGNSVPHANLGVLDQLIASRHEFA
;
A
#
# COMPACT_ATOMS: atom_id res chain seq x y z
N MET A 1 -42.19 -41.72 -28.72
CA MET A 1 -42.75 -40.51 -28.08
C MET A 1 -42.38 -40.52 -26.60
N LEU A 2 -41.30 -39.83 -26.22
CA LEU A 2 -40.93 -39.62 -24.81
C LEU A 2 -40.62 -38.12 -24.63
N SER A 3 -41.55 -37.44 -23.98
CA SER A 3 -41.56 -36.00 -23.72
C SER A 3 -40.55 -35.64 -22.62
N LEU A 4 -39.49 -34.92 -22.98
CA LEU A 4 -38.58 -34.29 -22.02
C LEU A 4 -39.19 -33.00 -21.48
N LEU A 5 -39.57 -33.03 -20.20
CA LEU A 5 -39.94 -31.86 -19.40
C LEU A 5 -38.75 -30.89 -19.32
N ARG A 6 -38.77 -29.82 -20.13
CA ARG A 6 -37.93 -28.64 -19.93
C ARG A 6 -38.32 -27.97 -18.62
N ARG A 7 -37.46 -28.07 -17.60
CA ARG A 7 -37.49 -27.17 -16.44
C ARG A 7 -37.11 -25.76 -16.92
N SER A 8 -38.06 -24.83 -16.88
CA SER A 8 -37.79 -23.41 -17.05
C SER A 8 -36.97 -22.90 -15.86
N PHE A 9 -35.76 -22.43 -16.14
CA PHE A 9 -35.01 -21.58 -15.21
C PHE A 9 -35.63 -20.17 -15.19
N PRO A 10 -35.75 -19.52 -14.03
CA PRO A 10 -36.27 -18.16 -13.96
C PRO A 10 -35.29 -17.21 -14.68
N LYS A 11 -35.82 -16.43 -15.64
CA LYS A 11 -35.11 -15.32 -16.27
C LYS A 11 -34.68 -14.35 -15.16
N LEU A 12 -33.37 -14.21 -14.94
CA LEU A 12 -32.81 -13.09 -14.19
C LEU A 12 -33.32 -11.81 -14.86
N ARG A 13 -34.19 -11.07 -14.17
CA ARG A 13 -34.56 -9.71 -14.56
C ARG A 13 -33.31 -8.87 -14.40
N PHE A 14 -32.62 -8.60 -15.51
CA PHE A 14 -31.68 -7.50 -15.61
C PHE A 14 -32.43 -6.23 -15.20
N LYS A 15 -32.14 -5.70 -14.01
CA LYS A 15 -32.37 -4.29 -13.75
C LYS A 15 -31.41 -3.53 -14.66
N PRO A 16 -31.85 -2.46 -15.36
CA PRO A 16 -30.92 -1.61 -16.10
C PRO A 16 -29.94 -1.03 -15.09
N GLY A 17 -28.71 -1.55 -15.08
CA GLY A 17 -27.60 -0.93 -14.40
C GLY A 17 -27.37 0.44 -15.04
N TYR A 18 -27.26 1.47 -14.22
CA TYR A 18 -26.89 2.81 -14.64
C TYR A 18 -25.57 2.72 -15.42
N ILE A 19 -25.64 2.98 -16.72
CA ILE A 19 -24.47 3.12 -17.59
C ILE A 19 -23.75 4.40 -17.13
N PHE A 20 -22.67 4.26 -16.38
CA PHE A 20 -21.78 5.37 -16.10
C PHE A 20 -20.90 5.58 -17.34
N GLY A 21 -21.39 6.41 -18.25
CA GLY A 21 -20.58 6.89 -19.37
C GLY A 21 -19.48 7.78 -18.83
N TYR A 22 -18.22 7.42 -19.11
CA TYR A 22 -17.09 8.34 -18.96
C TYR A 22 -17.32 9.58 -19.85
N PRO A 23 -17.31 10.81 -19.31
CA PRO A 23 -17.32 11.98 -20.16
C PRO A 23 -15.94 12.15 -20.79
N GLY A 24 -15.92 12.27 -22.12
CA GLY A 24 -14.79 12.80 -22.88
C GLY A 24 -14.47 14.27 -22.52
N PRO A 25 -13.49 14.88 -23.19
CA PRO A 25 -12.68 15.95 -22.62
C PRO A 25 -13.45 17.24 -22.33
N ILE A 26 -13.22 17.70 -21.10
CA ILE A 26 -13.47 19.00 -20.46
C ILE A 26 -13.94 20.10 -21.42
N THR A 27 -15.21 20.49 -21.28
CA THR A 27 -15.65 21.86 -21.57
C THR A 27 -16.41 22.38 -20.37
N THR A 28 -15.88 23.45 -19.78
CA THR A 28 -16.33 24.11 -18.56
C THR A 28 -17.74 24.69 -18.70
N ARG A 29 -18.73 24.10 -18.02
CA ARG A 29 -19.90 24.82 -17.52
C ARG A 29 -20.43 24.14 -16.25
N ARG A 30 -19.96 24.60 -15.10
CA ARG A 30 -20.46 24.21 -13.77
C ARG A 30 -21.91 24.72 -13.63
N GLN A 31 -22.88 23.87 -13.96
CA GLN A 31 -24.22 23.98 -13.41
C GLN A 31 -24.21 23.23 -12.08
N TYR A 32 -24.20 23.98 -10.97
CA TYR A 32 -24.48 23.43 -9.65
C TYR A 32 -25.97 23.08 -9.58
N ALA A 33 -26.33 21.93 -10.13
CA ALA A 33 -27.51 21.22 -9.65
C ALA A 33 -27.19 20.79 -8.21
N PHE A 34 -28.08 21.09 -7.27
CA PHE A 34 -28.02 20.55 -5.91
C PHE A 34 -28.01 19.02 -6.00
N SER A 35 -26.82 18.41 -6.02
CA SER A 35 -26.66 16.97 -6.03
C SER A 35 -27.17 16.47 -4.69
N THR A 36 -28.20 15.62 -4.73
CA THR A 36 -28.60 14.78 -3.60
C THR A 36 -27.33 14.24 -2.96
N ALA A 37 -27.10 14.57 -1.68
CA ALA A 37 -25.83 14.31 -1.01
C ALA A 37 -25.46 12.83 -1.14
N THR A 38 -24.55 12.53 -2.07
CA THR A 38 -23.93 11.22 -2.20
C THR A 38 -22.96 11.07 -1.03
N GLY A 39 -22.83 9.84 -0.51
CA GLY A 39 -21.89 9.58 0.58
C GLY A 39 -20.43 9.75 0.15
N LEU A 40 -19.49 9.42 1.04
CA LEU A 40 -18.06 9.54 0.76
C LEU A 40 -17.70 8.90 -0.59
N TYR A 41 -16.85 9.60 -1.34
CA TYR A 41 -16.32 9.16 -2.64
C TYR A 41 -17.40 8.90 -3.71
N GLY A 42 -18.61 9.43 -3.52
CA GLY A 42 -19.74 9.22 -4.43
C GLY A 42 -20.56 7.97 -4.16
N PHE A 43 -20.26 7.22 -3.09
CA PHE A 43 -21.01 5.99 -2.75
C PHE A 43 -22.14 6.27 -1.77
N ASP A 44 -23.36 5.87 -2.13
CA ASP A 44 -24.55 6.06 -1.30
C ASP A 44 -24.47 5.35 0.06
N HIS A 45 -23.80 4.20 0.11
CA HIS A 45 -23.55 3.47 1.36
C HIS A 45 -22.80 4.33 2.37
N LEU A 46 -21.83 5.14 1.90
CA LEU A 46 -20.87 5.85 2.74
C LEU A 46 -21.38 7.22 3.22
N LYS A 47 -22.69 7.35 3.43
CA LYS A 47 -23.30 8.51 4.11
C LYS A 47 -23.01 8.54 5.61
N THR A 48 -22.66 7.38 6.18
CA THR A 48 -22.32 7.20 7.59
C THR A 48 -21.15 6.22 7.73
N PRO A 49 -20.39 6.23 8.84
CA PRO A 49 -19.30 5.28 9.08
C PRO A 49 -19.75 3.82 8.94
N LYS A 50 -20.90 3.49 9.56
CA LYS A 50 -21.49 2.14 9.54
C LYS A 50 -21.92 1.70 8.13
N GLY A 51 -21.99 2.64 7.19
CA GLY A 51 -22.19 2.39 5.77
C GLY A 51 -21.18 1.43 5.16
N PHE A 52 -19.93 1.44 5.65
CA PHE A 52 -18.89 0.51 5.20
C PHE A 52 -19.28 -0.96 5.39
N ARG A 53 -20.06 -1.29 6.42
CA ARG A 53 -20.54 -2.67 6.68
C ARG A 53 -21.43 -3.17 5.55
N ARG A 54 -22.43 -2.36 5.17
CA ARG A 54 -23.33 -2.73 4.07
C ARG A 54 -22.61 -2.69 2.73
N PHE A 55 -21.70 -1.74 2.54
CA PHE A 55 -20.93 -1.61 1.31
C PHE A 55 -20.11 -2.87 1.00
N VAL A 56 -19.40 -3.42 2.00
CA VAL A 56 -18.64 -4.66 1.83
C VAL A 56 -19.55 -5.89 1.71
N ASP A 57 -20.64 -5.95 2.46
CA ASP A 57 -21.58 -7.08 2.39
C ASP A 57 -22.23 -7.19 1.00
N ASP A 58 -22.69 -6.07 0.44
CA ASP A 58 -23.28 -6.02 -0.90
C ASP A 58 -22.25 -6.42 -1.97
N ALA A 59 -20.99 -5.98 -1.83
CA ALA A 59 -19.92 -6.36 -2.75
C ALA A 59 -19.63 -7.87 -2.71
N ILE A 60 -19.60 -8.48 -1.52
CA ILE A 60 -19.41 -9.93 -1.34
C ILE A 60 -20.61 -10.71 -1.90
N GLU A 61 -21.84 -10.31 -1.56
CA GLU A 61 -23.06 -10.93 -2.05
C GLU A 61 -23.12 -10.91 -3.58
N ARG A 62 -22.92 -9.73 -4.18
CA ARG A 62 -22.94 -9.55 -5.63
C ARG A 62 -21.84 -10.37 -6.32
N SER A 63 -20.65 -10.39 -5.74
CA SER A 63 -19.55 -11.19 -6.28
C SER A 63 -19.88 -12.70 -6.23
N GLY A 64 -20.50 -13.17 -5.14
CA GLY A 64 -20.96 -14.55 -5.01
C GLY A 64 -22.02 -14.93 -6.06
N GLU A 65 -22.98 -14.04 -6.34
CA GLU A 65 -23.97 -14.23 -7.41
C GLU A 65 -23.31 -14.37 -8.78
N LEU A 66 -22.34 -13.49 -9.09
CA LEU A 66 -21.63 -13.50 -10.37
C LEU A 66 -20.75 -14.74 -10.54
N VAL A 67 -20.11 -15.21 -9.46
CA VAL A 67 -19.36 -16.48 -9.45
C VAL A 67 -20.30 -17.67 -9.72
N ALA A 68 -21.48 -17.70 -9.08
CA ALA A 68 -22.48 -18.74 -9.33
C ALA A 68 -23.00 -18.69 -10.78
N TYR A 69 -23.20 -17.49 -11.33
CA TYR A 69 -23.60 -17.28 -12.72
C TYR A 69 -22.54 -17.80 -13.70
N ILE A 70 -21.27 -17.44 -13.51
CA ILE A 70 -20.15 -17.91 -14.36
C ILE A 70 -20.02 -19.44 -14.28
N SER A 71 -20.30 -20.05 -13.13
CA SER A 71 -20.27 -21.51 -12.95
C SER A 71 -21.28 -22.25 -13.84
N GLY A 72 -22.32 -21.56 -14.32
CA GLY A 72 -23.27 -22.05 -15.32
C GLY A 72 -22.73 -22.12 -16.75
N MET A 73 -21.45 -21.77 -16.98
CA MET A 73 -20.78 -21.74 -18.28
C MET A 73 -21.52 -20.89 -19.34
N PRO A 74 -21.79 -19.60 -19.08
CA PRO A 74 -22.37 -18.69 -20.07
C PRO A 74 -21.38 -18.39 -21.21
N SER A 75 -21.77 -17.56 -22.17
CA SER A 75 -20.87 -17.20 -23.28
C SER A 75 -19.60 -16.50 -22.77
N SER A 76 -18.49 -16.58 -23.51
CA SER A 76 -17.23 -15.94 -23.10
C SER A 76 -17.37 -14.44 -22.85
N ALA A 77 -18.21 -13.74 -23.62
CA ALA A 77 -18.48 -12.31 -23.42
C ALA A 77 -19.20 -12.04 -22.09
N GLU A 78 -20.12 -12.91 -21.68
CA GLU A 78 -20.83 -12.80 -20.40
C GLU A 78 -19.91 -13.11 -19.22
N ILE A 79 -18.98 -14.06 -19.38
CA ILE A 79 -17.94 -14.34 -18.36
C ILE A 79 -17.07 -13.11 -18.15
N ILE A 80 -16.56 -12.50 -19.23
CA ILE A 80 -15.71 -11.30 -19.14
C ILE A 80 -16.47 -10.16 -18.46
N ARG A 81 -17.73 -9.92 -18.83
CA ARG A 81 -18.56 -8.89 -18.18
C ARG A 81 -18.78 -9.15 -16.70
N ALA A 82 -19.04 -10.39 -16.32
CA ALA A 82 -19.23 -10.77 -14.93
C ALA A 82 -17.94 -10.62 -14.12
N MET A 83 -16.78 -10.90 -14.72
CA MET A 83 -15.47 -10.66 -14.08
C MET A 83 -15.20 -9.17 -13.88
N ASP A 84 -15.43 -8.35 -14.90
CA ASP A 84 -15.28 -6.90 -14.81
C ASP A 84 -16.17 -6.35 -13.69
N GLU A 85 -17.41 -6.83 -13.60
CA GLU A 85 -18.33 -6.44 -12.53
C GLU A 85 -17.84 -6.89 -11.14
N ILE A 86 -17.31 -8.11 -10.98
CA ILE A 86 -16.69 -8.56 -9.72
C ILE A 86 -15.51 -7.65 -9.34
N SER A 87 -14.64 -7.32 -10.29
CA SER A 87 -13.50 -6.43 -10.04
C SER A 87 -13.98 -5.04 -9.63
N ASN A 88 -14.97 -4.48 -10.33
CA ASN A 88 -15.52 -3.16 -10.02
C ASN A 88 -16.13 -3.12 -8.61
N THR A 89 -16.90 -4.13 -8.21
CA THR A 89 -17.52 -4.16 -6.87
C THR A 89 -16.49 -4.27 -5.76
N VAL A 90 -15.51 -5.17 -5.91
CA VAL A 90 -14.47 -5.40 -4.90
C VAL A 90 -13.51 -4.22 -4.81
N CYS A 91 -13.00 -3.71 -5.93
CA CYS A 91 -12.05 -2.60 -5.94
C CYS A 91 -12.68 -1.32 -5.38
N SER A 92 -13.96 -1.06 -5.64
CA SER A 92 -14.67 0.09 -5.06
C SER A 92 -14.62 0.10 -3.53
N VAL A 93 -14.75 -1.07 -2.89
CA VAL A 93 -14.64 -1.21 -1.43
C VAL A 93 -13.19 -1.04 -0.98
N ILE A 94 -12.24 -1.69 -1.66
CA ILE A 94 -10.81 -1.62 -1.32
C ILE A 94 -10.33 -0.18 -1.36
N ASP A 95 -10.53 0.52 -2.48
CA ASP A 95 -10.06 1.89 -2.68
C ASP A 95 -10.69 2.85 -1.67
N SER A 96 -12.00 2.72 -1.43
CA SER A 96 -12.71 3.56 -0.45
C SER A 96 -12.21 3.32 0.97
N THR A 97 -11.94 2.06 1.35
CA THR A 97 -11.44 1.74 2.69
C THR A 97 -9.99 2.18 2.89
N GLU A 98 -9.13 2.00 1.88
CA GLU A 98 -7.73 2.39 1.97
C GLU A 98 -7.60 3.92 2.07
N LEU A 99 -8.29 4.65 1.19
CA LEU A 99 -8.28 6.11 1.23
C LEU A 99 -8.84 6.64 2.56
N CYS A 100 -9.95 6.08 3.04
CA CYS A 100 -10.58 6.52 4.28
C CYS A 100 -9.66 6.33 5.49
N ARG A 101 -8.92 5.23 5.56
CA ARG A 101 -8.02 4.93 6.69
C ARG A 101 -6.81 5.86 6.76
N GLN A 102 -6.39 6.40 5.62
CA GLN A 102 -5.24 7.28 5.53
C GLN A 102 -5.60 8.76 5.73
N THR A 103 -6.83 9.16 5.37
CA THR A 103 -7.15 10.59 5.20
C THR A 103 -8.31 11.10 6.05
N HIS A 104 -9.19 10.24 6.55
CA HIS A 104 -10.42 10.70 7.18
C HIS A 104 -10.15 11.23 8.61
N PRO A 105 -10.63 12.44 8.97
CA PRO A 105 -10.36 13.04 10.27
C PRO A 105 -11.15 12.40 11.42
N ASP A 106 -12.33 11.85 11.13
CA ASP A 106 -13.16 11.13 12.11
C ASP A 106 -12.70 9.69 12.29
N ARG A 107 -12.45 9.30 13.55
CA ARG A 107 -12.00 7.95 13.92
C ARG A 107 -13.05 6.87 13.68
N GLU A 108 -14.35 7.17 13.79
CA GLU A 108 -15.39 6.15 13.56
C GLU A 108 -15.37 5.67 12.11
N PHE A 109 -15.18 6.60 11.16
CA PHE A 109 -15.00 6.27 9.74
C PHE A 109 -13.73 5.42 9.51
N VAL A 110 -12.61 5.79 10.13
CA VAL A 110 -11.35 5.03 10.03
C VAL A 110 -11.52 3.60 10.56
N GLU A 111 -12.16 3.44 11.72
CA GLU A 111 -12.35 2.12 12.34
C GLU A 111 -13.30 1.22 11.54
N GLU A 112 -14.41 1.76 11.03
CA GLU A 112 -15.33 1.00 10.19
C GLU A 112 -14.71 0.65 8.83
N ALA A 113 -13.87 1.54 8.26
CA ALA A 113 -13.10 1.25 7.07
C ALA A 113 -12.06 0.13 7.30
N ILE A 114 -11.37 0.11 8.46
CA ILE A 114 -10.48 -1.01 8.84
C ILE A 114 -11.25 -2.33 8.86
N LYS A 115 -12.42 -2.37 9.52
CA LYS A 115 -13.24 -3.58 9.61
C LYS A 115 -13.69 -4.07 8.24
N ALA A 116 -14.13 -3.17 7.37
CA ALA A 116 -14.51 -3.51 6.00
C ALA A 116 -13.33 -3.99 5.16
N SER A 117 -12.15 -3.37 5.29
CA SER A 117 -10.91 -3.80 4.63
C SER A 117 -10.51 -5.23 5.01
N ILE A 118 -10.57 -5.56 6.31
CA ILE A 118 -10.32 -6.93 6.80
C ILE A 118 -11.33 -7.91 6.17
N ARG A 119 -12.61 -7.57 6.20
CA ARG A 119 -13.69 -8.43 5.70
C ARG A 119 -13.61 -8.71 4.20
N VAL A 120 -13.32 -7.69 3.37
CA VAL A 120 -13.14 -7.91 1.92
C VAL A 120 -11.89 -8.74 1.63
N ASN A 121 -10.82 -8.54 2.40
CA ASN A 121 -9.60 -9.33 2.25
C ASN A 121 -9.81 -10.80 2.67
N GLU A 122 -10.58 -11.07 3.72
CA GLU A 122 -11.00 -12.44 4.10
C GLU A 122 -11.81 -13.15 3.01
N TYR A 123 -12.63 -12.41 2.26
CA TYR A 123 -13.36 -12.93 1.10
C TYR A 123 -12.42 -13.27 -0.07
N LEU A 124 -11.38 -12.44 -0.30
CA LEU A 124 -10.43 -12.62 -1.40
C LEU A 124 -9.39 -13.72 -1.17
N HIS A 125 -9.13 -14.09 0.09
CA HIS A 125 -8.09 -15.08 0.38
C HIS A 125 -8.40 -16.47 -0.23
N PRO A 126 -7.39 -17.15 -0.84
CA PRO A 126 -7.56 -18.38 -1.63
C PRO A 126 -8.17 -19.59 -0.89
N SER A 127 -8.23 -19.56 0.43
CA SER A 127 -8.77 -20.64 1.26
C SER A 127 -10.30 -20.80 1.12
N LYS A 128 -11.02 -19.81 0.57
CA LYS A 128 -12.48 -19.84 0.45
C LYS A 128 -12.96 -19.75 -1.02
N ARG A 129 -12.91 -20.91 -1.70
CA ARG A 129 -13.85 -21.42 -2.73
C ARG A 129 -14.20 -20.61 -4.00
N ALA A 130 -14.02 -19.29 -4.09
CA ALA A 130 -14.53 -18.49 -5.23
C ALA A 130 -13.48 -18.31 -6.35
N THR A 131 -12.23 -18.03 -6.02
CA THR A 131 -11.16 -17.79 -7.00
C THR A 131 -10.69 -19.08 -7.67
N CYS A 132 -10.59 -20.19 -6.92
CA CYS A 132 -10.14 -21.48 -7.48
C CYS A 132 -11.12 -22.10 -8.49
N SER A 133 -12.42 -21.75 -8.40
CA SER A 133 -13.43 -22.19 -9.36
C SER A 133 -13.46 -21.31 -10.61
N LEU A 134 -13.25 -19.98 -10.49
CA LEU A 134 -13.10 -19.12 -11.67
C LEU A 134 -11.85 -19.47 -12.47
N THR A 135 -10.71 -19.68 -11.81
CA THR A 135 -9.42 -19.93 -12.48
C THR A 135 -9.40 -21.24 -13.26
N LYS A 136 -9.97 -22.33 -12.72
CA LYS A 136 -10.06 -23.63 -13.41
C LYS A 136 -11.02 -23.60 -14.61
N LEU A 137 -12.08 -22.81 -14.52
CA LEU A 137 -13.18 -22.77 -15.50
C LEU A 137 -12.85 -21.82 -16.67
N ILE A 138 -11.93 -20.87 -16.45
CA ILE A 138 -11.54 -19.82 -17.42
C ILE A 138 -10.19 -20.09 -18.10
N GLY A 139 -9.27 -20.83 -17.46
CA GLY A 139 -7.97 -21.18 -18.05
C GLY A 139 -8.05 -21.88 -19.42
N SER A 140 -9.22 -22.41 -19.80
CA SER A 140 -9.42 -23.04 -21.10
C SER A 140 -10.04 -22.14 -22.19
N ARG A 141 -10.47 -20.89 -21.92
CA ARG A 141 -11.30 -20.12 -22.88
C ARG A 141 -11.04 -18.62 -23.04
N ILE A 142 -10.38 -17.92 -22.12
CA ILE A 142 -10.19 -16.45 -22.23
C ILE A 142 -8.70 -16.13 -22.36
N THR A 143 -8.32 -15.59 -23.51
CA THR A 143 -6.99 -15.07 -23.86
C THR A 143 -6.68 -13.75 -23.17
N SER A 144 -6.77 -13.68 -21.84
CA SER A 144 -5.85 -12.83 -21.06
C SER A 144 -4.75 -13.73 -20.52
N ALA A 145 -4.07 -14.42 -21.44
CA ALA A 145 -3.09 -15.47 -21.13
C ALA A 145 -1.99 -14.94 -20.19
N LEU A 146 -1.56 -13.69 -20.37
CA LEU A 146 -0.43 -13.15 -19.62
C LEU A 146 -0.67 -12.98 -18.11
N THR A 147 -1.85 -12.54 -17.68
CA THR A 147 -2.15 -12.38 -16.24
C THR A 147 -2.41 -13.73 -15.58
N PHE A 148 -3.04 -14.65 -16.31
CA PHE A 148 -3.36 -15.98 -15.80
C PHE A 148 -2.15 -16.92 -15.78
N GLU A 149 -1.28 -16.83 -16.77
CA GLU A 149 0.00 -17.54 -16.83
C GLU A 149 0.95 -17.04 -15.72
N ARG A 150 1.02 -15.71 -15.51
CA ARG A 150 1.75 -15.13 -14.36
C ARG A 150 1.13 -15.47 -13.01
N SER A 151 -0.17 -15.77 -12.95
CA SER A 151 -0.81 -16.27 -11.72
C SER A 151 -0.57 -17.75 -11.44
N GLY A 152 0.15 -18.45 -12.33
CA GLY A 152 0.55 -19.84 -12.10
C GLY A 152 -0.59 -20.85 -12.17
N ILE A 153 -1.66 -20.59 -12.95
CA ILE A 153 -2.82 -21.51 -13.04
C ILE A 153 -2.44 -22.90 -13.55
N HIS A 154 -1.37 -22.99 -14.33
CA HIS A 154 -0.84 -24.24 -14.86
C HIS A 154 0.05 -25.00 -13.86
N LEU A 155 0.37 -24.41 -12.71
CA LEU A 155 1.27 -24.99 -11.72
C LEU A 155 0.60 -26.13 -10.96
N SER A 156 1.39 -27.15 -10.62
CA SER A 156 0.98 -28.19 -9.68
C SER A 156 0.67 -27.58 -8.31
N ALA A 157 -0.12 -28.28 -7.49
CA ALA A 157 -0.45 -27.81 -6.13
C ALA A 157 0.81 -27.48 -5.30
N GLU A 158 1.87 -28.27 -5.45
CA GLU A 158 3.17 -28.04 -4.81
C GLU A 158 3.82 -26.72 -5.25
N ASN A 159 3.80 -26.44 -6.55
CA ASN A 159 4.36 -25.21 -7.09
C ASN A 159 3.50 -23.99 -6.71
N VAL A 160 2.18 -24.12 -6.65
CA VAL A 160 1.29 -23.06 -6.14
C VAL A 160 1.61 -22.75 -4.68
N ASP A 161 1.79 -23.76 -3.83
CA ASP A 161 2.17 -23.56 -2.43
C ASP A 161 3.53 -22.89 -2.29
N ARG A 162 4.50 -23.27 -3.14
CA ARG A 162 5.83 -22.64 -3.17
C ARG A 162 5.77 -21.18 -3.59
N VAL A 163 5.03 -20.86 -4.65
CA VAL A 163 4.80 -19.47 -5.11
C VAL A 163 4.13 -18.64 -4.02
N ASN A 164 3.13 -19.18 -3.33
CA ASN A 164 2.47 -18.50 -2.22
C ASN A 164 3.45 -18.21 -1.07
N ARG A 165 4.30 -19.18 -0.70
CA ARG A 165 5.33 -18.98 0.34
C ARG A 165 6.31 -17.88 -0.04
N LEU A 166 6.86 -17.92 -1.26
CA LEU A 166 7.78 -16.90 -1.77
C LEU A 166 7.11 -15.52 -1.84
N SER A 167 5.84 -15.44 -2.22
CA SER A 167 5.08 -14.18 -2.24
C SER A 167 4.96 -13.56 -0.84
N ILE A 168 4.66 -14.38 0.17
CA ILE A 168 4.59 -13.95 1.57
C ILE A 168 5.98 -13.49 2.05
N GLU A 169 7.03 -14.25 1.75
CA GLU A 169 8.41 -13.92 2.11
C GLU A 169 8.86 -12.59 1.49
N ILE A 170 8.66 -12.41 0.18
CA ILE A 170 8.97 -11.14 -0.51
C ILE A 170 8.24 -9.97 0.15
N SER A 171 6.97 -10.15 0.52
CA SER A 171 6.19 -9.12 1.20
C SER A 171 6.74 -8.80 2.59
N GLN A 172 7.17 -9.80 3.34
CA GLN A 172 7.81 -9.63 4.66
C GLN A 172 9.16 -8.91 4.54
N LEU A 173 10.00 -9.29 3.57
CA LEU A 173 11.28 -8.63 3.29
C LEU A 173 11.07 -7.17 2.89
N CYS A 174 10.08 -6.86 2.05
CA CYS A 174 9.72 -5.48 1.70
C CYS A 174 9.30 -4.67 2.94
N ARG A 175 8.54 -5.27 3.86
CA ARG A 175 8.16 -4.62 5.12
C ARG A 175 9.38 -4.36 6.00
N GLN A 176 10.25 -5.35 6.15
CA GLN A 176 11.47 -5.24 6.94
C GLN A 176 12.39 -4.15 6.39
N PHE A 177 12.56 -4.08 5.07
CA PHE A 177 13.34 -3.05 4.39
C PHE A 177 12.87 -1.64 4.79
N ASN A 178 11.55 -1.40 4.73
CA ASN A 178 10.96 -0.11 5.10
C ASN A 178 11.10 0.18 6.61
N GLN A 179 10.91 -0.82 7.46
CA GLN A 179 11.08 -0.67 8.92
C GLN A 179 12.50 -0.28 9.29
N ASN A 180 13.50 -0.89 8.67
CA ASN A 180 14.89 -0.56 8.91
C ASN A 180 15.21 0.91 8.58
N ILE A 181 14.63 1.47 7.50
CA ILE A 181 14.82 2.89 7.13
C ILE A 181 14.28 3.82 8.22
N VAL A 182 13.13 3.49 8.80
CA VAL A 182 12.53 4.29 9.87
C VAL A 182 13.31 4.15 11.18
N ASN A 183 13.82 2.95 11.48
CA ASN A 183 14.49 2.66 12.74
C ASN A 183 15.94 3.17 12.80
N ASP A 184 16.68 3.09 11.69
CA ASP A 184 18.04 3.62 11.56
C ASP A 184 18.09 4.61 10.40
N PRO A 185 17.61 5.84 10.60
CA PRO A 185 17.68 6.88 9.58
C PRO A 185 19.11 7.38 9.37
N GLY A 186 20.09 6.97 10.20
CA GLY A 186 21.45 7.50 10.22
C GLY A 186 21.59 8.83 10.95
N THR A 187 22.76 9.04 11.56
CA THR A 187 23.05 10.24 12.35
C THR A 187 24.47 10.75 12.16
N VAL A 188 24.63 12.08 12.22
CA VAL A 188 25.92 12.78 12.13
C VAL A 188 25.98 13.87 13.21
N ASP A 189 27.06 13.88 13.98
CA ASP A 189 27.32 14.91 15.00
C ASP A 189 28.31 15.95 14.47
N ILE A 190 27.92 17.22 14.51
CA ILE A 190 28.73 18.35 14.03
C ILE A 190 29.10 19.27 15.19
N PHE A 191 30.40 19.57 15.27
CA PHE A 191 30.97 20.56 16.19
C PHE A 191 31.91 21.50 15.43
N PRO A 192 32.02 22.79 15.83
CA PRO A 192 31.15 23.50 16.77
C PRO A 192 29.84 23.98 16.11
N VAL A 193 28.92 24.54 16.91
CA VAL A 193 27.63 25.13 16.46
C VAL A 193 27.78 26.10 15.28
N SER A 194 28.92 26.79 15.14
CA SER A 194 29.17 27.75 14.05
C SER A 194 29.24 27.11 12.66
N HIS A 195 29.38 25.79 12.56
CA HIS A 195 29.32 25.08 11.28
C HIS A 195 27.90 24.98 10.69
N MET A 196 26.87 25.37 11.47
CA MET A 196 25.48 25.33 11.04
C MET A 196 24.82 26.72 11.04
N PRO A 197 24.13 27.08 9.95
CA PRO A 197 23.44 28.36 9.87
C PRO A 197 22.16 28.33 10.72
N GLN A 198 21.78 29.50 11.26
CA GLN A 198 20.69 29.63 12.23
C GLN A 198 19.34 29.13 11.71
N ASN A 199 19.08 29.29 10.41
CA ASN A 199 17.85 28.83 9.77
C ASN A 199 17.68 27.31 9.82
N LEU A 200 18.74 26.52 10.00
CA LEU A 200 18.65 25.06 10.10
C LEU A 200 18.53 24.56 11.55
N HIS A 201 18.74 25.40 12.56
CA HIS A 201 18.80 24.95 13.96
C HIS A 201 17.50 24.30 14.45
N HIS A 202 16.34 24.70 13.91
CA HIS A 202 15.04 24.12 14.27
C HIS A 202 14.86 22.67 13.80
N LEU A 203 15.68 22.21 12.85
CA LEU A 203 15.66 20.84 12.33
C LEU A 203 16.65 19.91 13.08
N LEU A 204 17.55 20.49 13.87
CA LEU A 204 18.69 19.77 14.45
C LEU A 204 18.56 19.66 15.97
N LYS A 205 19.09 18.59 16.54
CA LYS A 205 19.08 18.41 18.00
C LYS A 205 20.38 18.95 18.61
N PRO A 206 20.36 19.89 19.56
CA PRO A 206 21.58 20.40 20.18
C PRO A 206 22.24 19.32 21.05
N ILE A 207 23.57 19.23 20.98
CA ILE A 207 24.39 18.30 21.76
C ILE A 207 25.57 19.01 22.41
N CYS A 208 26.13 18.44 23.47
CA CYS A 208 27.30 18.96 24.16
C CYS A 208 28.30 17.83 24.39
N ARG A 209 29.59 18.08 24.12
CA ARG A 209 30.68 17.17 24.47
C ARG A 209 31.62 17.83 25.47
N SER A 210 31.96 17.12 26.55
CA SER A 210 32.96 17.56 27.52
C SER A 210 34.31 16.99 27.15
N THR A 211 35.29 17.84 26.88
CA THR A 211 36.69 17.43 26.66
C THR A 211 37.51 17.73 27.92
N SER A 212 38.14 16.70 28.50
CA SER A 212 39.09 16.85 29.60
C SER A 212 40.43 17.25 29.02
N VAL A 213 40.79 18.53 29.14
CA VAL A 213 42.14 18.98 28.80
C VAL A 213 43.09 18.48 29.88
N VAL A 214 44.01 17.57 29.53
CA VAL A 214 45.15 17.23 30.38
C VAL A 214 46.13 18.40 30.31
N SER A 215 46.05 19.30 31.29
CA SER A 215 47.07 20.33 31.48
C SER A 215 48.38 19.64 31.85
N LYS A 216 49.46 19.90 31.11
CA LYS A 216 50.82 19.45 31.43
C LYS A 216 51.39 20.15 32.68
N ASP A 217 50.73 21.23 33.12
CA ASP A 217 51.10 21.97 34.31
C ASP A 217 50.30 21.48 35.52
N LEU A 218 50.99 20.88 36.48
CA LEU A 218 50.47 20.27 37.72
C LEU A 218 49.76 21.24 38.69
N TRP A 219 49.60 22.53 38.33
CA TRP A 219 49.14 23.58 39.23
C TRP A 219 47.89 24.34 38.78
N ARG A 220 47.26 23.99 37.65
CA ARG A 220 45.94 24.55 37.27
C ARG A 220 44.81 23.54 37.49
N PRO A 221 43.63 23.98 37.99
CA PRO A 221 42.44 23.13 38.04
C PRO A 221 42.16 22.54 36.66
N ARG A 222 41.78 21.26 36.61
CA ARG A 222 41.34 20.57 35.39
C ARG A 222 40.12 21.30 34.83
N GLY A 223 40.33 22.15 33.82
CA GLY A 223 39.24 22.81 33.11
C GLY A 223 38.52 21.80 32.22
N THR A 224 37.25 21.52 32.49
CA THR A 224 36.37 20.82 31.54
C THR A 224 35.87 21.84 30.51
N MET A 225 36.27 21.67 29.25
CA MET A 225 35.74 22.50 28.16
C MET A 225 34.52 21.80 27.55
N ASN A 226 33.36 22.42 27.69
CA ASN A 226 32.11 21.94 27.08
C ASN A 226 31.95 22.58 25.70
N GLU A 227 32.03 21.77 24.65
CA GLU A 227 31.79 22.22 23.29
C GLU A 227 30.36 21.86 22.87
N LYS A 228 29.65 22.85 22.33
CA LYS A 228 28.28 22.68 21.82
C LYS A 228 28.34 22.29 20.34
N GLY A 229 27.40 21.45 19.92
CA GLY A 229 27.24 21.01 18.55
C GLY A 229 25.81 20.66 18.20
N PHE A 230 25.61 20.08 17.02
CA PHE A 230 24.33 19.62 16.53
C PHE A 230 24.39 18.14 16.15
N HIS A 231 23.32 17.44 16.46
CA HIS A 231 23.01 16.09 15.99
C HIS A 231 22.03 16.19 14.83
N ILE A 232 22.43 15.65 13.69
CA ILE A 232 21.67 15.64 12.44
C ILE A 232 21.16 14.22 12.20
N THR A 233 19.87 14.06 12.00
CA THR A 233 19.28 12.84 11.45
C THR A 233 19.32 12.89 9.93
N THR A 234 19.59 11.76 9.27
CA THR A 234 19.61 11.69 7.80
C THR A 234 18.26 11.27 7.21
N ASP A 235 17.15 11.61 7.88
CA ASP A 235 15.82 11.49 7.30
C ASP A 235 15.67 12.39 6.04
N PRO A 236 14.79 12.05 5.09
CA PRO A 236 14.77 12.69 3.77
C PRO A 236 14.63 14.23 3.82
N HIS A 237 13.81 14.74 4.73
CA HIS A 237 13.56 16.18 4.84
C HIS A 237 14.77 16.90 5.43
N THR A 238 15.30 16.42 6.56
CA THR A 238 16.48 17.00 7.21
C THR A 238 17.71 16.93 6.31
N LEU A 239 17.94 15.78 5.66
CA LEU A 239 19.04 15.58 4.72
C LEU A 239 18.97 16.59 3.57
N SER A 240 17.80 16.76 2.95
CA SER A 240 17.62 17.73 1.86
C SER A 240 17.92 19.17 2.31
N CYS A 241 17.40 19.58 3.46
CA CYS A 241 17.63 20.92 4.00
C CYS A 241 19.10 21.17 4.34
N VAL A 242 19.79 20.20 4.92
CA VAL A 242 21.22 20.32 5.26
C VAL A 242 22.09 20.37 4.00
N LEU A 243 21.82 19.54 3.00
CA LEU A 243 22.58 19.53 1.75
C LEU A 243 22.43 20.83 0.95
N GLN A 244 21.26 21.48 1.01
CA GLN A 244 21.01 22.75 0.34
C GLN A 244 21.47 23.97 1.14
N GLY A 245 21.33 23.92 2.47
CA GLY A 245 21.49 25.09 3.34
C GLY A 245 22.81 25.18 4.09
N ALA A 246 23.54 24.08 4.29
CA ALA A 246 24.78 24.12 5.06
C ALA A 246 25.92 24.74 4.23
N PRO A 247 26.61 25.79 4.70
CA PRO A 247 27.71 26.43 3.97
C PRO A 247 28.99 25.59 4.00
N ASN A 248 29.22 24.85 5.10
CA ASN A 248 30.38 23.98 5.28
C ASN A 248 30.27 22.73 4.38
N ASP A 249 31.27 22.51 3.54
CA ASP A 249 31.33 21.40 2.59
C ASP A 249 31.55 20.04 3.25
N GLU A 250 32.36 19.97 4.30
CA GLU A 250 32.60 18.74 5.05
C GLU A 250 31.31 18.28 5.77
N VAL A 251 30.52 19.22 6.29
CA VAL A 251 29.18 18.91 6.84
C VAL A 251 28.28 18.28 5.78
N ARG A 252 28.20 18.88 4.58
CA ARG A 252 27.39 18.33 3.47
C ARG A 252 27.88 16.94 3.08
N LYS A 253 29.19 16.75 2.96
CA LYS A 253 29.81 15.48 2.59
C LYS A 253 29.53 14.37 3.60
N MET A 254 29.77 14.63 4.89
CA MET A 254 29.49 13.65 5.95
C MET A 254 28.02 13.26 6.00
N THR A 255 27.13 14.26 5.90
CA THR A 255 25.67 14.03 5.93
C THR A 255 25.21 13.26 4.69
N TYR A 256 25.73 13.58 3.50
CA TYR A 256 25.45 12.85 2.25
C TYR A 256 25.89 11.39 2.33
N ILE A 257 27.15 11.14 2.73
CA ILE A 257 27.69 9.79 2.82
C ILE A 257 26.86 8.98 3.83
N LYS A 258 26.61 9.54 5.02
CA LYS A 258 25.86 8.85 6.06
C LYS A 258 24.44 8.50 5.61
N GLY A 259 23.71 9.47 5.05
CA GLY A 259 22.32 9.27 4.60
C GLY A 259 22.17 8.27 3.45
N ASN A 260 23.23 8.05 2.65
CA ASN A 260 23.22 7.07 1.56
C ASN A 260 23.89 5.74 1.92
N SER A 261 24.41 5.58 3.14
CA SER A 261 25.09 4.34 3.57
C SER A 261 24.29 3.56 4.63
N VAL A 262 23.18 4.11 5.13
CA VAL A 262 22.34 3.50 6.16
C VAL A 262 20.92 3.26 5.64
N PRO A 263 20.18 2.27 6.17
CA PRO A 263 20.62 1.29 7.17
C PRO A 263 21.40 0.13 6.55
N HIS A 264 22.52 -0.25 7.17
CA HIS A 264 23.34 -1.38 6.70
C HIS A 264 22.60 -2.72 6.77
N ALA A 265 21.63 -2.83 7.68
CA ALA A 265 20.76 -4.00 7.81
C ALA A 265 19.99 -4.31 6.51
N ASN A 266 19.76 -3.32 5.65
CA ASN A 266 19.06 -3.54 4.37
C ASN A 266 19.91 -4.24 3.30
N LEU A 267 21.24 -4.31 3.43
CA LEU A 267 22.06 -5.04 2.47
C LEU A 267 21.67 -6.52 2.42
N GLY A 268 21.60 -7.17 3.59
CA GLY A 268 21.18 -8.58 3.67
C GLY A 268 19.72 -8.80 3.28
N VAL A 269 18.83 -7.84 3.54
CA VAL A 269 17.42 -7.90 3.10
C VAL A 269 17.33 -7.82 1.58
N LEU A 270 18.13 -6.98 0.93
CA LEU A 270 18.18 -6.86 -0.52
C LEU A 270 18.72 -8.13 -1.18
N ASP A 271 19.77 -8.74 -0.65
CA ASP A 271 20.30 -10.01 -1.16
C ASP A 271 19.23 -11.11 -1.13
N GLN A 272 18.51 -11.24 -0.01
CA GLN A 272 17.40 -12.19 0.12
C GLN A 272 16.27 -11.86 -0.85
N LEU A 273 15.90 -10.58 -0.98
CA LEU A 273 14.82 -10.15 -1.86
C LEU A 273 15.15 -10.39 -3.34
N ILE A 274 16.41 -10.24 -3.75
CA ILE A 274 16.88 -10.60 -5.10
C ILE A 274 16.77 -12.12 -5.30
N ALA A 275 17.25 -12.92 -4.35
CA ALA A 275 17.18 -14.37 -4.43
C ALA A 275 15.72 -14.88 -4.50
N SER A 276 14.85 -14.45 -3.57
CA SER A 276 13.44 -14.84 -3.54
C SER A 276 12.69 -14.39 -4.80
N ARG A 277 12.98 -13.19 -5.34
CA ARG A 277 12.37 -12.74 -6.61
C ARG A 277 12.90 -13.49 -7.81
N HIS A 278 14.15 -13.91 -7.81
CA HIS A 278 14.72 -14.72 -8.87
C HIS A 278 14.10 -16.12 -8.88
N GLU A 279 13.88 -16.73 -7.71
CA GLU A 279 13.17 -18.02 -7.61
C GLU A 279 11.68 -17.89 -7.94
N PHE A 280 11.06 -16.75 -7.62
CA PHE A 280 9.65 -16.49 -7.91
C PHE A 280 9.36 -16.31 -9.41
N ALA A 281 10.33 -15.80 -10.18
CA ALA A 281 10.21 -15.51 -11.61
C ALA A 281 10.32 -16.76 -12.48
#